data_AF-A0A7S0P162-F1
#
_entry.id   AF-A0A7S0P162-F1
#
_cell.length_a   1.000
_cell.length_b   1.000
_cell.length_c   1.000
_cell.angle_alpha   90.00
_cell.angle_beta   90.00
_cell.angle_gamma   90.00
#
_symmetry.space_group_name_H-M   'P 1'
#
loop_
_entity.id
_entity.type
_entity.pdbx_description
1 polymer ?
#
loop_
_entity_poly.entity_id
_entity_poly.type
_entity_poly.pdbx_seq_one_letter_code
_entity_poly.pdbx_strand_id
1 'polypeptide(L)'
;MAATACCGDADMAVFHQCTPHCLQCKIGPSMLASDISDLANEARSVVAAGADELHLDVMDGIFAPNITFGAMMISSLRAHMPGVFLDCHMM
;
A
#
# COMPACT_ATOMS: atom_id res chain seq x y z
N MET A 1 -23.49 -11.82 -27.43
CA MET A 1 -22.08 -12.19 -27.69
C MET A 1 -21.35 -11.95 -26.38
N ALA A 2 -20.84 -13.02 -25.79
CA ALA A 2 -20.63 -13.18 -24.35
C ALA A 2 -19.61 -12.20 -23.74
N ALA A 3 -19.99 -11.60 -22.61
CA ALA A 3 -19.04 -11.08 -21.62
C ALA A 3 -18.43 -12.30 -20.91
N THR A 4 -17.44 -12.93 -21.54
CA THR A 4 -16.71 -14.05 -20.95
C THR A 4 -15.67 -13.50 -19.98
N ALA A 5 -15.75 -14.00 -18.75
CA ALA A 5 -14.87 -13.81 -17.60
C ALA A 5 -13.41 -13.48 -17.95
N CYS A 6 -12.88 -12.36 -17.46
CA CYS A 6 -11.44 -12.06 -17.45
C CYS A 6 -10.72 -12.54 -16.19
N CYS A 7 -11.41 -13.14 -15.22
CA CYS A 7 -10.81 -13.67 -14.01
C CYS A 7 -11.35 -15.07 -13.69
N GLY A 8 -11.33 -15.96 -14.69
CA GLY A 8 -11.39 -17.39 -14.44
C GLY A 8 -9.96 -17.88 -14.17
N ASP A 9 -9.72 -18.39 -12.96
CA ASP A 9 -8.65 -19.33 -12.64
C ASP A 9 -7.20 -18.89 -12.97
N ALA A 10 -6.82 -17.68 -12.55
CA ALA A 10 -5.44 -17.23 -12.68
C ALA A 10 -4.68 -17.41 -11.37
N ASP A 11 -3.84 -18.45 -11.33
CA ASP A 11 -2.65 -18.51 -10.48
C ASP A 11 -1.97 -17.13 -10.39
N MET A 12 -1.40 -16.82 -9.23
CA MET A 12 -0.73 -15.55 -8.87
C MET A 12 0.39 -15.10 -9.85
N ALA A 13 0.70 -15.87 -10.89
CA ALA A 13 1.71 -15.59 -11.90
C ALA A 13 1.19 -14.86 -13.17
N VAL A 14 -0.12 -14.64 -13.35
CA VAL A 14 -0.69 -14.17 -14.64
C VAL A 14 -1.00 -12.66 -14.69
N PHE A 15 -0.88 -11.92 -13.59
CA PHE A 15 -1.18 -10.46 -13.58
C PHE A 15 -0.29 -9.62 -14.49
N HIS A 16 0.86 -10.15 -14.93
CA HIS A 16 1.86 -9.39 -15.67
C HIS A 16 1.57 -9.24 -17.19
N GLN A 17 0.46 -9.79 -17.70
CA GLN A 17 0.15 -9.87 -19.14
C GLN A 17 -1.25 -9.38 -19.55
N CYS A 18 -1.81 -8.40 -18.83
CA CYS A 18 -2.97 -7.64 -19.30
C CYS A 18 -2.53 -6.34 -20.01
N THR A 19 -3.01 -6.18 -21.26
CA THR A 19 -2.78 -5.11 -22.23
C THR A 19 -3.23 -3.70 -21.77
N PRO A 20 -2.84 -2.60 -22.45
CA PRO A 20 -2.85 -1.22 -21.93
C PRO A 20 -4.22 -0.56 -21.63
N HIS A 21 -5.33 -1.31 -21.71
CA HIS A 21 -6.68 -0.87 -21.30
C HIS A 21 -7.20 -1.59 -20.06
N CYS A 22 -6.42 -2.48 -19.44
CA CYS A 22 -6.74 -3.04 -18.13
C CYS A 22 -6.12 -2.16 -17.06
N LEU A 23 -6.95 -1.59 -16.19
CA LEU A 23 -6.51 -0.96 -14.94
C LEU A 23 -5.72 -2.01 -14.17
N GLN A 24 -4.43 -1.77 -13.94
CA GLN A 24 -3.63 -2.64 -13.08
C GLN A 24 -4.11 -2.47 -11.64
N CYS A 25 -4.45 -3.59 -11.00
CA CYS A 25 -4.75 -3.61 -9.58
C CYS A 25 -3.45 -3.33 -8.82
N LYS A 26 -3.47 -2.33 -7.94
CA LYS A 26 -2.36 -2.03 -7.04
C LYS A 26 -2.67 -2.52 -5.64
N ILE A 27 -1.65 -3.00 -4.95
CA ILE A 27 -1.70 -3.43 -3.56
C ILE A 27 -0.89 -2.47 -2.71
N GLY A 28 -1.59 -1.71 -1.87
CA GLY A 28 -1.02 -0.80 -0.86
C GLY A 28 -1.35 -1.28 0.56
N PRO A 29 -0.45 -2.02 1.25
CA PRO A 29 -0.69 -2.46 2.62
C PRO A 29 -0.79 -1.26 3.56
N SER A 30 -1.78 -1.26 4.46
CA SER A 30 -1.89 -0.23 5.50
C SER A 30 -0.82 -0.44 6.56
N MET A 31 0.02 0.58 6.74
CA MET A 31 1.07 0.60 7.76
C MET A 31 0.55 0.88 9.16
N LEU A 32 -0.75 1.15 9.31
CA LEU A 32 -1.37 1.21 10.63
C LEU A 32 -1.45 -0.18 11.30
N ALA A 33 -1.48 -1.25 10.50
CA ALA A 33 -1.62 -2.62 10.99
C ALA A 33 -0.30 -3.29 11.39
N SER A 34 0.85 -2.64 11.12
CA SER A 34 2.17 -3.20 11.41
C SER A 34 2.63 -2.91 12.84
N ASP A 35 3.75 -3.53 13.25
CA ASP A 35 4.44 -3.13 14.47
C ASP A 35 5.08 -1.75 14.28
N ILE A 36 4.46 -0.73 14.87
CA ILE A 36 4.91 0.67 14.78
C ILE A 36 6.30 0.86 15.39
N SER A 37 6.70 0.00 16.35
CA SER A 37 8.03 0.07 16.96
C SER A 37 9.15 -0.32 15.99
N ASP A 38 8.82 -1.08 14.94
CA ASP A 38 9.75 -1.52 13.90
C ASP A 38 9.27 -1.19 12.47
N LEU A 39 8.57 -0.06 12.34
CA LEU A 39 7.86 0.34 11.12
C LEU A 39 8.73 0.32 9.85
N ALA A 40 10.02 0.66 9.97
CA ALA A 40 10.93 0.68 8.83
C ALA A 40 11.24 -0.72 8.30
N ASN A 41 11.38 -1.73 9.17
CA ASN A 41 11.57 -3.12 8.74
C ASN A 41 10.27 -3.70 8.19
N GLU A 42 9.13 -3.41 8.83
CA GLU A 42 7.80 -3.80 8.34
C GLU A 42 7.55 -3.29 6.92
N ALA A 43 7.81 -2.00 6.68
CA ALA A 43 7.73 -1.39 5.36
C ALA A 43 8.65 -2.07 4.33
N ARG A 44 9.90 -2.38 4.71
CA ARG A 44 10.83 -3.12 3.83
C ARG A 44 10.32 -4.53 3.53
N SER A 45 9.78 -5.21 4.52
CA SER A 45 9.27 -6.58 4.42
C SER A 45 8.12 -6.65 3.41
N VAL A 46 7.13 -5.76 3.52
CA VAL A 46 5.97 -5.77 2.61
C VAL A 46 6.31 -5.34 1.19
N VAL A 47 7.25 -4.40 1.02
CA VAL A 47 7.75 -4.02 -0.32
C VAL A 47 8.54 -5.16 -0.94
N ALA A 48 9.39 -5.86 -0.17
CA ALA A 48 10.10 -7.05 -0.64
C ALA A 48 9.15 -8.21 -0.99
N ALA A 49 7.97 -8.27 -0.35
CA ALA A 49 6.92 -9.23 -0.65
C ALA A 49 6.08 -8.87 -1.90
N GLY A 50 6.32 -7.71 -2.53
CA GLY A 50 5.68 -7.31 -3.79
C GLY A 50 4.58 -6.26 -3.68
N ALA A 51 4.53 -5.50 -2.58
CA ALA A 51 3.63 -4.34 -2.50
C ALA A 51 4.01 -3.25 -3.53
N ASP A 52 3.00 -2.65 -4.18
CA ASP A 52 3.19 -1.57 -5.16
C ASP A 52 3.48 -0.22 -4.49
N GLU A 53 2.85 0.00 -3.34
CA GLU A 53 2.92 1.23 -2.56
C GLU A 53 2.70 0.96 -1.07
N LEU A 54 2.94 1.97 -0.23
CA LEU A 54 2.66 1.90 1.21
C LEU A 54 1.52 2.85 1.55
N HIS A 55 0.45 2.32 2.15
CA HIS A 55 -0.69 3.12 2.56
C HIS A 55 -0.52 3.59 4.00
N LEU A 56 -0.65 4.91 4.19
CA LEU A 56 -0.36 5.62 5.44
C LEU A 56 -1.62 6.34 5.91
N ASP A 57 -2.28 5.77 6.91
CA ASP A 57 -3.47 6.34 7.54
C ASP A 57 -3.08 7.37 8.60
N VAL A 58 -3.24 8.66 8.28
CA VAL A 58 -2.98 9.79 9.19
C VAL A 58 -4.30 10.21 9.83
N MET A 59 -4.46 9.98 11.13
CA MET A 59 -5.64 10.36 11.89
C MET A 59 -5.31 11.44 12.92
N ASP A 60 -6.11 12.50 12.97
CA ASP A 60 -5.86 13.70 13.78
C ASP A 60 -6.56 13.74 15.16
N GLY A 61 -7.41 12.75 15.47
CA GLY A 61 -8.21 12.73 16.70
C GLY A 61 -9.49 13.60 16.63
N ILE A 62 -9.70 14.35 15.56
CA ILE A 62 -10.83 15.25 15.35
C ILE A 62 -11.81 14.63 14.34
N PHE A 63 -11.34 14.23 13.17
CA PHE A 63 -12.17 13.56 12.15
C PHE A 63 -12.47 12.12 12.55
N ALA A 64 -11.44 11.40 13.02
CA ALA A 64 -11.57 10.09 13.65
C ALA A 64 -11.10 10.18 15.12
N PRO A 65 -11.71 9.44 16.06
CA PRO A 65 -11.33 9.50 17.48
C PRO A 65 -9.92 8.95 17.78
N ASN A 66 -9.28 8.31 16.79
CA ASN A 66 -7.96 7.73 16.91
C ASN A 66 -6.88 8.74 16.49
N ILE A 67 -5.69 8.62 17.09
CA ILE A 67 -4.48 9.33 16.67
C ILE A 67 -3.45 8.29 16.25
N THR A 68 -2.92 8.42 15.03
CA THR A 68 -1.94 7.48 14.47
C THR A 68 -0.55 8.11 14.44
N PHE A 69 -0.08 8.53 13.27
CA PHE A 69 1.21 9.16 13.06
C PHE A 69 1.09 10.36 12.13
N GLY A 70 1.95 11.35 12.33
CA GLY A 70 1.94 12.60 11.56
C GLY A 70 3.11 12.72 10.58
N ALA A 71 3.21 13.90 9.96
CA ALA A 71 4.20 14.23 8.93
C ALA A 71 5.66 13.94 9.36
N MET A 72 5.99 14.06 10.64
CA MET A 72 7.33 13.74 11.19
C MET A 72 7.69 12.27 10.98
N MET A 73 6.79 11.35 11.32
CA MET A 73 7.03 9.91 11.16
C MET A 73 7.09 9.53 9.68
N ILE A 74 6.19 10.10 8.86
CA ILE A 74 6.20 9.88 7.40
C ILE A 74 7.51 10.35 6.77
N SER A 75 8.01 11.51 7.20
CA SER A 75 9.30 12.05 6.73
C SER A 75 10.47 11.14 7.15
N SER A 76 10.44 10.60 8.38
CA SER A 76 11.43 9.63 8.84
C SER A 76 11.36 8.33 8.03
N LEU A 77 10.16 7.79 7.79
CA LEU A 77 9.95 6.58 7.01
C LEU A 77 10.41 6.75 5.55
N ARG A 78 10.16 7.93 4.95
CA ARG A 78 10.60 8.27 3.59
C ARG A 78 12.11 8.14 3.41
N ALA A 79 12.90 8.46 4.44
CA ALA A 79 14.36 8.29 4.40
C ALA A 79 14.78 6.81 4.32
N HIS A 80 13.96 5.89 4.84
CA HIS A 80 14.21 4.45 4.82
C HIS A 80 13.63 3.74 3.60
N MET A 81 12.69 4.36 2.88
CA MET A 81 11.99 3.78 1.73
C MET A 81 12.17 4.64 0.46
N PRO A 82 13.41 4.78 -0.05
CA PRO A 82 13.66 5.57 -1.25
C PRO A 82 12.99 4.91 -2.48
N GLY A 83 12.27 5.71 -3.26
CA GLY A 83 11.64 5.28 -4.51
C GLY A 83 10.28 4.58 -4.36
N VAL A 84 9.86 4.26 -3.14
CA VAL A 84 8.53 3.70 -2.88
C VAL A 84 7.49 4.82 -2.82
N PHE A 85 6.33 4.60 -3.43
CA PHE A 85 5.20 5.53 -3.36
C PHE A 85 4.55 5.42 -1.96
N LEU A 86 4.40 6.56 -1.30
CA LEU A 86 3.77 6.66 0.02
C LEU A 86 2.39 7.32 -0.18
N ASP A 87 1.35 6.50 -0.13
CA ASP A 87 -0.03 6.96 -0.24
C ASP A 87 -0.50 7.46 1.12
N CYS A 88 -0.73 8.77 1.25
CA CYS A 88 -1.10 9.41 2.51
C CYS A 88 -2.60 9.68 2.55
N HIS A 89 -3.32 8.86 3.31
CA HIS A 89 -4.74 9.01 3.53
C HIS A 89 -4.97 9.85 4.80
N MET A 90 -5.41 11.09 4.60
CA MET A 90 -5.70 12.01 5.71
C MET A 90 -7.15 11.86 6.16
N MET A 91 -7.29 11.48 7.42
CA MET A 91 -8.54 11.36 8.15
C MET A 91 -8.54 12.43 9.24
#